data_AF-A0AAD4MPH5-F1
#
_entry.id   AF-A0AAD4MPH5-F1
#
_cell.length_a   1.000
_cell.length_b   1.000
_cell.length_c   1.000
_cell.angle_alpha   90.00
_cell.angle_beta   90.00
_cell.angle_gamma   90.00
#
_symmetry.space_group_name_H-M   'P 1'
#
loop_
_entity.id
_entity.type
_entity.pdbx_description
1 polymer ?
#
loop_
_entity_poly.entity_id
_entity_poly.type
_entity_poly.pdbx_seq_one_letter_code
_entity_poly.pdbx_strand_id
1 'polypeptide(L)'
;MSSNNVHLPNEVLADISDFAPNYYLADLTFLTRSFSDATAHRLRFINEKLSNMSTENMLLVNENEDPGSRRIWLPLDTDKTLGWHTLIGAFPNASGLMYRNEALDPPYCALLVDPTGFKFMPPDDGWKGKTFIVISVGSNEPAEETIYDKPRWADRVKRWIYEEVCNNGSGTGRCFTIIATNYAASFAHGTHNELIVDVSTLKIRRVHERENAEVRTVKVVHIDPTRDFILVHCDGLSDTGPDHGPIYNSTEYLLVGLSNRSSRSYNLTHFVGVIQSSKMNKHGQVIGTTQTINGDSGGAVFNKECELLGIAIGVQNLPLKTSGRSFSDASKHVPATFIVNAYYFYPPMEAYEKSLAPEERMKEEDIPVFVP
;
A
#
# COMPACT_ATOMS: atom_id res chain seq x y z
N MET A 1 -6.36 -53.64 3.98
CA MET A 1 -5.56 -52.48 4.38
C MET A 1 -6.08 -52.00 5.72
N SER A 2 -5.37 -52.29 6.81
CA SER A 2 -5.77 -51.93 8.17
C SER A 2 -5.38 -50.47 8.46
N SER A 3 -6.34 -49.66 8.88
CA SER A 3 -6.12 -48.32 9.41
C SER A 3 -5.59 -48.40 10.84
N ASN A 4 -4.33 -48.03 11.06
CA ASN A 4 -3.78 -47.85 12.40
C ASN A 4 -4.27 -46.52 12.96
N ASN A 5 -5.25 -46.57 13.87
CA ASN A 5 -5.61 -45.43 14.71
C ASN A 5 -4.60 -45.31 15.84
N VAL A 6 -3.78 -44.26 15.82
CA VAL A 6 -2.93 -43.90 16.96
C VAL A 6 -3.80 -43.07 17.92
N HIS A 7 -4.17 -43.65 19.06
CA HIS A 7 -4.74 -42.90 20.17
C HIS A 7 -3.62 -42.16 20.91
N LEU A 8 -3.75 -40.84 21.04
CA LEU A 8 -2.90 -40.05 21.95
C LEU A 8 -3.31 -40.32 23.40
N PRO A 9 -2.36 -40.39 24.35
CA PRO A 9 -2.66 -40.58 25.77
C PRO A 9 -3.45 -39.40 26.35
N ASN A 10 -4.41 -39.68 27.23
CA ASN A 10 -5.29 -38.68 27.86
C ASN A 10 -4.53 -37.59 28.64
N GLU A 11 -3.29 -37.84 29.04
CA GLU A 11 -2.43 -36.90 29.77
C GLU A 11 -2.05 -35.67 28.92
N VAL A 12 -1.95 -35.81 27.60
CA VAL A 12 -1.64 -34.68 26.69
C VAL A 12 -2.85 -33.76 26.47
N LEU A 13 -4.07 -34.28 26.64
CA LEU A 13 -5.30 -33.50 26.48
C LEU A 13 -5.61 -32.63 27.72
N ALA A 14 -5.12 -33.02 28.90
CA ALA A 14 -5.31 -32.28 30.14
C ALA A 14 -4.45 -31.01 30.21
N ASP A 15 -3.21 -31.04 29.71
CA ASP A 15 -2.32 -29.86 29.70
C ASP A 15 -2.80 -28.74 28.74
N ILE A 16 -3.61 -29.08 27.73
CA ILE A 16 -4.10 -28.13 26.74
C ILE A 16 -5.34 -27.37 27.25
N SER A 17 -6.15 -27.96 28.15
CA SER A 17 -7.33 -27.29 28.69
C SER A 17 -7.01 -26.15 29.66
N ASP A 18 -5.82 -26.16 30.27
CA ASP A 18 -5.40 -25.12 31.23
C ASP A 18 -4.84 -23.86 30.56
N PHE A 19 -4.53 -23.91 29.25
CA PHE A 19 -3.85 -22.83 28.52
C PHE A 19 -4.70 -22.09 27.48
N ALA A 20 -5.97 -22.46 27.26
CA ALA A 20 -6.83 -21.79 26.29
C ALA A 20 -8.28 -21.64 26.80
N PRO A 21 -8.85 -20.42 26.86
CA PRO A 21 -10.27 -20.27 27.16
C PRO A 21 -11.10 -20.82 25.99
N ASN A 22 -11.69 -22.00 26.17
CA ASN A 22 -12.85 -22.69 25.57
C ASN A 22 -13.34 -22.41 24.12
N TYR A 23 -12.76 -21.52 23.33
CA TYR A 23 -13.23 -21.15 21.99
C TYR A 23 -12.38 -21.73 20.84
N TYR A 24 -11.21 -22.33 21.14
CA TYR A 24 -10.28 -22.84 20.11
C TYR A 24 -10.20 -24.38 20.01
N LEU A 25 -10.74 -25.12 20.97
CA LEU A 25 -10.56 -26.58 21.02
C LEU A 25 -11.44 -27.35 20.03
N ALA A 26 -12.59 -26.80 19.63
CA ALA A 26 -13.50 -27.44 18.68
C ALA A 26 -12.96 -27.45 17.23
N ASP A 27 -12.17 -26.45 16.83
CA ASP A 27 -11.65 -26.35 15.46
C ASP A 27 -10.36 -27.18 15.24
N LEU A 28 -9.55 -27.36 16.27
CA LEU A 28 -8.30 -28.14 16.18
C LEU A 28 -8.53 -29.66 16.07
N THR A 29 -9.63 -30.17 16.63
CA THR A 29 -10.00 -31.60 16.48
C THR A 29 -10.54 -31.93 15.09
N PHE A 30 -11.08 -30.93 14.37
CA PHE A 30 -11.56 -31.12 13.00
C PHE A 30 -10.42 -31.12 11.97
N LEU A 31 -9.34 -30.37 12.22
CA LEU A 31 -8.20 -30.21 11.30
C LEU A 31 -7.19 -31.37 11.30
N THR A 32 -7.21 -32.28 12.27
CA THR A 32 -6.17 -33.33 12.37
C THR A 32 -6.45 -34.60 11.55
N ARG A 33 -7.60 -34.71 10.88
CA ARG A 33 -7.98 -35.95 10.16
C ARG A 33 -7.55 -36.04 8.69
N SER A 34 -7.00 -34.98 8.09
CA SER A 34 -6.76 -34.97 6.64
C SER A 34 -5.54 -34.14 6.22
N PHE A 35 -4.33 -34.50 6.65
CA PHE A 35 -3.13 -33.85 6.10
C PHE A 35 -1.97 -34.83 5.89
N SER A 36 -1.29 -34.69 4.75
CA SER A 36 -0.06 -35.40 4.40
C SER A 36 1.08 -35.07 5.35
N ASP A 37 2.04 -35.98 5.51
CA ASP A 37 3.22 -35.88 6.40
C ASP A 37 3.98 -34.54 6.32
N ALA A 38 4.02 -33.89 5.15
CA ALA A 38 4.67 -32.58 4.96
C ALA A 38 3.98 -31.43 5.75
N THR A 39 2.66 -31.47 5.90
CA THR A 39 1.90 -30.47 6.65
C THR A 39 2.02 -30.72 8.15
N ALA A 40 2.05 -31.98 8.59
CA ALA A 40 2.31 -32.34 9.98
C ALA A 40 3.71 -31.89 10.42
N HIS A 41 4.73 -32.02 9.55
CA HIS A 41 6.08 -31.52 9.82
C HIS A 41 6.13 -29.98 9.91
N ARG A 42 5.39 -29.27 9.04
CA ARG A 42 5.25 -27.80 9.13
C ARG A 42 4.56 -27.35 10.41
N LEU A 43 3.50 -28.05 10.83
CA LEU A 43 2.79 -27.74 12.07
C LEU A 43 3.65 -28.03 13.30
N ARG A 44 4.42 -29.13 13.32
CA ARG A 44 5.43 -29.37 14.37
C ARG A 44 6.45 -28.26 14.44
N PHE A 45 7.04 -27.87 13.31
CA PHE A 45 8.02 -26.80 13.25
C PHE A 45 7.47 -25.46 13.76
N ILE A 46 6.21 -25.13 13.40
CA ILE A 46 5.54 -23.93 13.91
C ILE A 46 5.30 -24.04 15.41
N ASN A 47 4.86 -25.20 15.91
CA ASN A 47 4.57 -25.41 17.32
C ASN A 47 5.86 -25.36 18.18
N GLU A 48 6.95 -25.95 17.68
CA GLU A 48 8.28 -25.91 18.31
C GLU A 48 8.85 -24.49 18.34
N LYS A 49 8.58 -23.70 17.29
CA LYS A 49 9.00 -22.30 17.22
C LYS A 49 8.16 -21.40 18.15
N LEU A 50 6.87 -21.69 18.30
CA LEU A 50 5.98 -21.00 19.24
C LEU A 50 6.27 -21.39 20.70
N SER A 51 6.58 -22.65 20.98
CA SER A 51 6.95 -23.12 22.33
C SER A 51 8.32 -22.61 22.79
N ASN A 52 9.20 -22.20 21.85
CA ASN A 52 10.50 -21.60 22.13
C ASN A 52 10.49 -20.05 22.13
N MET A 53 9.36 -19.40 21.84
CA MET A 53 9.25 -17.95 22.00
C MET A 53 9.08 -17.60 23.48
N SER A 54 10.20 -17.40 24.17
CA SER A 54 10.22 -16.79 25.50
C SER A 54 9.45 -15.46 25.45
N THR A 55 8.58 -15.23 26.44
CA THR A 55 7.86 -13.97 26.64
C THR A 55 8.82 -12.78 26.81
N GLU A 56 10.10 -13.02 27.05
CA GLU A 56 11.17 -12.02 27.10
C GLU A 56 11.44 -11.31 25.75
N ASN A 57 10.92 -11.83 24.64
CA ASN A 57 11.02 -11.22 23.30
C ASN A 57 9.68 -10.68 22.78
N MET A 58 8.68 -10.54 23.65
CA MET A 58 7.36 -10.05 23.29
C MET A 58 7.05 -8.77 24.06
N LEU A 59 6.34 -7.85 23.41
CA LEU A 59 5.88 -6.60 23.97
C LEU A 59 4.35 -6.57 23.98
N LEU A 60 3.74 -6.35 25.15
CA LEU A 60 2.29 -6.16 25.22
C LEU A 60 1.95 -4.72 24.85
N VAL A 61 1.15 -4.55 23.81
CA VAL A 61 0.69 -3.25 23.32
C VAL A 61 -0.83 -3.18 23.39
N ASN A 62 -1.33 -2.08 23.94
CA ASN A 62 -2.75 -1.77 24.05
C ASN A 62 -3.17 -0.79 22.95
N GLU A 63 -4.38 -0.98 22.42
CA GLU A 63 -4.97 -0.06 21.45
C GLU A 63 -5.23 1.33 22.04
N ASN A 64 -5.70 1.38 23.29
CA ASN A 64 -5.93 2.62 24.04
C ASN A 64 -5.79 2.36 25.57
N GLU A 65 -6.12 3.35 26.40
CA GLU A 65 -6.01 3.27 27.86
C GLU A 65 -7.12 2.46 28.55
N ASP A 66 -8.22 2.19 27.84
CA ASP A 66 -9.39 1.55 28.44
C ASP A 66 -9.04 0.11 28.87
N PRO A 67 -9.44 -0.30 30.09
CA PRO A 67 -9.16 -1.66 30.57
C PRO A 67 -9.72 -2.76 29.67
N GLY A 68 -10.79 -2.48 28.92
CA GLY A 68 -11.43 -3.40 27.97
C GLY A 68 -10.89 -3.33 26.54
N SER A 69 -9.88 -2.49 26.28
CA SER A 69 -9.33 -2.32 24.94
C SER A 69 -8.55 -3.52 24.46
N ARG A 70 -8.40 -3.62 23.14
CA ARG A 70 -7.65 -4.71 22.51
C ARG A 70 -6.20 -4.65 22.93
N ARG A 71 -5.66 -5.80 23.36
CA ARG A 71 -4.24 -5.96 23.74
C ARG A 71 -3.61 -7.05 22.90
N ILE A 72 -2.42 -6.80 22.38
CA ILE A 72 -1.72 -7.72 21.49
C ILE A 72 -0.26 -7.82 21.92
N TRP A 73 0.25 -9.04 22.00
CA TRP A 73 1.68 -9.31 22.14
C TRP A 73 2.36 -9.19 20.78
N LEU A 74 3.30 -8.25 20.67
CA LEU A 74 4.09 -8.01 19.47
C LEU A 74 5.51 -8.56 19.63
N PRO A 75 6.05 -9.27 18.64
CA PRO A 75 7.43 -9.72 18.69
C PRO A 75 8.40 -8.54 18.56
N LEU A 76 9.44 -8.55 19.38
CA LEU A 76 10.61 -7.69 19.23
C LEU A 76 11.61 -8.29 18.24
N ASP A 77 12.37 -7.43 17.58
CA ASP A 77 13.51 -7.81 16.75
C ASP A 77 14.67 -8.36 17.61
N THR A 78 15.67 -8.95 16.95
CA THR A 78 16.86 -9.52 17.63
C THR A 78 17.65 -8.49 18.43
N ASP A 79 17.57 -7.22 18.04
CA ASP A 79 18.19 -6.06 18.71
C ASP A 79 17.29 -5.48 19.82
N LYS A 80 16.20 -6.17 20.18
CA LYS A 80 15.20 -5.75 21.16
C LYS A 80 14.42 -4.49 20.78
N THR A 81 14.40 -4.09 19.51
CA THR A 81 13.53 -3.01 19.03
C THR A 81 12.17 -3.53 18.57
N LEU A 82 11.18 -2.65 18.46
CA LEU A 82 9.90 -2.98 17.82
C LEU A 82 9.88 -2.40 16.41
N GLY A 83 9.76 -3.25 15.39
CA GLY A 83 9.62 -2.80 14.01
C GLY A 83 8.30 -2.04 13.78
N TRP A 84 8.37 -0.93 13.04
CA TRP A 84 7.21 -0.14 12.62
C TRP A 84 6.18 -1.00 11.87
N HIS A 85 6.64 -1.88 10.98
CA HIS A 85 5.80 -2.81 10.24
C HIS A 85 5.07 -3.83 11.15
N THR A 86 5.69 -4.25 12.26
CA THR A 86 5.07 -5.11 13.26
C THR A 86 3.93 -4.38 13.96
N LEU A 87 4.13 -3.10 14.30
CA LEU A 87 3.10 -2.25 14.89
C LEU A 87 1.92 -2.05 13.94
N ILE A 88 2.17 -1.59 12.71
CA ILE A 88 1.13 -1.33 11.70
C ILE A 88 0.37 -2.60 11.30
N GLY A 89 1.07 -3.74 11.22
CA GLY A 89 0.44 -5.02 10.94
C GLY A 89 -0.57 -5.44 12.01
N ALA A 90 -0.33 -5.09 13.27
CA ALA A 90 -1.24 -5.37 14.38
C ALA A 90 -2.30 -4.28 14.57
N PHE A 91 -1.93 -3.02 14.33
CA PHE A 91 -2.74 -1.82 14.49
C PHE A 91 -2.63 -0.94 13.23
N PRO A 92 -3.49 -1.15 12.21
CA PRO A 92 -3.38 -0.49 10.92
C PRO A 92 -3.42 1.04 10.94
N ASN A 93 -3.99 1.64 11.99
CA ASN A 93 -4.11 3.08 12.18
C ASN A 93 -3.06 3.66 13.15
N ALA A 94 -2.07 2.85 13.54
CA ALA A 94 -1.00 3.33 14.40
C ALA A 94 -0.18 4.41 13.69
N SER A 95 0.01 5.53 14.36
CA SER A 95 0.90 6.63 13.97
C SER A 95 2.09 6.76 14.91
N GLY A 96 2.12 5.95 15.97
CA GLY A 96 3.22 5.90 16.91
C GLY A 96 2.92 4.97 18.07
N LEU A 97 3.86 4.93 19.00
CA LEU A 97 3.75 4.19 20.24
C LEU A 97 4.20 5.11 21.37
N MET A 98 3.42 5.13 22.44
CA MET A 98 3.80 5.77 23.71
C MET A 98 3.77 4.75 24.83
N TYR A 99 4.41 5.07 25.95
CA TYR A 99 4.35 4.27 27.16
C TYR A 99 4.03 5.14 28.36
N ARG A 100 3.41 4.50 29.36
CA ARG A 100 3.16 5.12 30.65
C ARG A 100 4.35 4.91 31.60
N ASN A 101 4.83 5.99 32.19
CA ASN A 101 5.85 6.05 33.23
C ASN A 101 5.30 6.85 34.43
N GLU A 102 4.89 6.14 35.48
CA GLU A 102 4.32 6.75 36.69
C GLU A 102 5.30 7.66 37.45
N ALA A 103 6.60 7.60 37.12
CA ALA A 103 7.62 8.46 37.73
C ALA A 103 7.66 9.89 37.12
N LEU A 104 6.95 10.15 36.03
CA LEU A 104 6.96 11.43 35.31
C LEU A 104 5.58 12.11 35.37
N ASP A 105 5.58 13.44 35.21
CA ASP A 105 4.37 14.26 35.07
C ASP A 105 4.52 15.21 33.86
N PRO A 106 3.75 15.02 32.77
CA PRO A 106 2.72 13.99 32.58
C PRO A 106 3.32 12.56 32.46
N PRO A 107 2.56 11.51 32.79
CA PRO A 107 3.08 10.14 32.89
C PRO A 107 3.25 9.46 31.54
N TYR A 108 3.11 10.17 30.42
CA TYR A 108 3.17 9.58 29.08
C TYR A 108 4.43 10.02 28.35
N CYS A 109 5.12 9.05 27.76
CA CYS A 109 6.33 9.26 26.99
C CYS A 109 6.18 8.64 25.61
N ALA A 110 6.40 9.44 24.57
CA ALA A 110 6.53 8.92 23.21
C ALA A 110 7.81 8.07 23.11
N LEU A 111 7.75 6.98 22.35
CA LEU A 111 8.96 6.20 22.08
C LEU A 111 9.84 6.88 21.03
N LEU A 112 11.14 6.82 21.26
CA LEU A 112 12.13 7.20 20.28
C LEU A 112 12.08 6.21 19.10
N VAL A 113 12.22 6.76 17.91
CA VAL A 113 12.39 5.99 16.68
C VAL A 113 13.86 6.06 16.30
N ASP A 114 14.39 4.96 15.76
CA ASP A 114 15.74 4.92 15.24
C ASP A 114 15.93 5.95 14.09
N PRO A 115 17.18 6.31 13.73
CA PRO A 115 17.43 7.31 12.68
C PRO A 115 16.84 6.95 11.31
N THR A 116 16.53 5.68 11.05
CA THR A 116 15.88 5.26 9.80
C THR A 116 14.37 5.47 9.80
N GLY A 117 13.76 5.68 10.96
CA GLY A 117 12.31 5.89 11.09
C GLY A 117 11.50 4.59 11.11
N PHE A 118 12.14 3.42 11.20
CA PHE A 118 11.48 2.12 11.01
C PHE A 118 11.41 1.26 12.27
N LYS A 119 12.04 1.68 13.37
CA LYS A 119 12.11 0.90 14.62
C LYS A 119 11.91 1.77 15.84
N PHE A 120 11.06 1.33 16.76
CA PHE A 120 10.97 1.93 18.09
C PHE A 120 12.08 1.37 18.99
N MET A 121 12.85 2.29 19.56
CA MET A 121 13.92 1.97 20.50
C MET A 121 13.33 1.67 21.88
N PRO A 122 13.88 0.71 22.64
CA PRO A 122 13.47 0.53 24.02
C PRO A 122 13.65 1.82 24.83
N PRO A 123 12.79 2.08 25.83
CA PRO A 123 13.11 3.05 26.88
C PRO A 123 14.44 2.73 27.55
N ASP A 124 15.08 3.71 28.18
CA ASP A 124 16.41 3.54 28.81
C ASP A 124 16.46 2.41 29.85
N ASP A 125 15.36 2.16 30.55
CA ASP A 125 15.19 1.08 31.54
C ASP A 125 14.51 -0.17 30.96
N GLY A 126 14.32 -0.22 29.64
CA GLY A 126 13.81 -1.35 28.88
C GLY A 126 12.27 -1.43 28.81
N TRP A 127 11.78 -2.53 28.23
CA TRP A 127 10.35 -2.76 27.98
C TRP A 127 9.56 -3.21 29.21
N LYS A 128 10.25 -3.79 30.21
CA LYS A 128 9.62 -4.56 31.27
C LYS A 128 8.79 -3.68 32.20
N GLY A 129 7.57 -4.12 32.52
CA GLY A 129 6.70 -3.46 33.51
C GLY A 129 6.08 -2.15 33.04
N LYS A 130 6.13 -1.86 31.74
CA LYS A 130 5.52 -0.67 31.14
C LYS A 130 4.29 -1.04 30.33
N THR A 131 3.33 -0.12 30.31
CA THR A 131 2.13 -0.23 29.47
C THR A 131 2.36 0.61 28.21
N PHE A 132 2.33 -0.04 27.06
CA PHE A 132 2.49 0.62 25.76
C PHE A 132 1.13 0.82 25.11
N ILE A 133 0.91 2.02 24.59
CA ILE A 133 -0.36 2.45 24.03
C ILE A 133 -0.09 2.95 22.62
N VAL A 134 -0.91 2.48 21.68
CA VAL A 134 -0.85 2.93 20.29
C VAL A 134 -1.30 4.38 20.22
N ILE A 135 -0.48 5.23 19.58
CA ILE A 135 -0.91 6.56 19.17
C ILE A 135 -1.66 6.37 17.85
N SER A 136 -2.99 6.42 17.88
CA SER A 136 -3.81 6.37 16.67
C SER A 136 -4.21 7.78 16.26
N VAL A 137 -4.15 8.08 14.96
CA VAL A 137 -4.83 9.26 14.44
C VAL A 137 -6.32 8.94 14.51
N GLY A 138 -7.07 9.68 15.32
CA GLY A 138 -8.36 9.24 15.87
C GLY A 138 -9.38 8.72 14.84
N SER A 139 -10.04 7.63 15.22
CA SER A 139 -11.31 7.19 14.63
C SER A 139 -12.45 7.12 15.67
N ASN A 140 -12.33 7.85 16.78
CA ASN A 140 -13.24 7.73 17.93
C ASN A 140 -14.32 8.83 18.00
N GLU A 141 -14.89 9.19 16.86
CA GLU A 141 -16.29 9.62 16.78
C GLU A 141 -16.95 8.90 15.58
N PRO A 142 -18.24 8.50 15.67
CA PRO A 142 -18.97 8.11 14.47
C PRO A 142 -18.83 9.26 13.49
N ALA A 143 -18.37 8.97 12.28
CA ALA A 143 -18.05 9.98 11.27
C ALA A 143 -19.28 10.86 10.93
N GLU A 144 -19.57 11.86 11.75
CA GLU A 144 -19.67 13.20 11.19
C GLU A 144 -18.36 13.37 10.42
N GLU A 145 -18.52 13.64 9.13
CA GLU A 145 -17.49 13.90 8.15
C GLU A 145 -16.44 14.84 8.77
N THR A 146 -15.50 14.28 9.53
CA THR A 146 -14.30 14.97 9.95
C THR A 146 -13.54 15.05 8.65
N ILE A 147 -13.81 16.16 7.97
CA ILE A 147 -13.02 16.71 6.89
C ILE A 147 -11.60 16.65 7.45
N TYR A 148 -10.86 15.57 7.16
CA TYR A 148 -9.42 15.56 7.23
C TYR A 148 -9.04 16.84 6.52
N ASP A 149 -8.54 17.81 7.29
CA ASP A 149 -8.48 19.21 6.90
C ASP A 149 -7.92 19.27 5.49
N LYS A 150 -8.83 19.42 4.51
CA LYS A 150 -8.52 19.04 3.15
C LYS A 150 -7.32 19.87 2.77
N PRO A 151 -6.17 19.27 2.40
CA PRO A 151 -4.98 20.05 2.18
C PRO A 151 -5.36 21.14 1.19
N ARG A 152 -5.12 22.42 1.52
CA ARG A 152 -5.66 23.56 0.74
C ARG A 152 -5.33 23.45 -0.76
N TRP A 153 -4.30 22.69 -1.10
CA TRP A 153 -3.81 22.41 -2.43
C TRP A 153 -4.51 21.25 -3.16
N ALA A 154 -5.30 20.40 -2.48
CA ALA A 154 -6.09 19.34 -3.09
C ALA A 154 -7.09 19.85 -4.15
N ASP A 155 -7.69 21.03 -3.90
CA ASP A 155 -8.60 21.66 -4.86
C ASP A 155 -7.92 22.15 -6.14
N ARG A 156 -6.60 22.42 -6.09
CA ARG A 156 -5.84 22.88 -7.24
C ARG A 156 -5.51 21.75 -8.20
N VAL A 157 -5.31 20.54 -7.66
CA VAL A 157 -4.82 19.40 -8.43
C VAL A 157 -5.93 18.52 -9.00
N LYS A 158 -7.15 18.59 -8.45
CA LYS A 158 -8.31 17.77 -8.89
C LYS A 158 -8.67 17.92 -10.37
N ARG A 159 -8.28 19.03 -10.99
CA ARG A 159 -8.52 19.31 -12.43
C ARG A 159 -7.80 18.34 -13.36
N TRP A 160 -6.75 17.69 -12.87
CA TRP A 160 -5.95 16.72 -13.61
C TRP A 160 -6.39 15.27 -13.39
N ILE A 161 -7.52 15.05 -12.70
CA ILE A 161 -8.02 13.71 -12.37
C ILE A 161 -9.27 13.40 -13.21
N TYR A 162 -9.18 12.28 -13.90
CA TYR A 162 -10.19 11.78 -14.82
C TYR A 162 -10.63 10.38 -14.39
N GLU A 163 -11.90 10.05 -14.66
CA GLU A 163 -12.40 8.68 -14.54
C GLU A 163 -12.61 8.08 -15.92
N GLU A 164 -12.33 6.79 -16.06
CA GLU A 164 -12.75 6.02 -17.22
C GLU A 164 -14.26 5.78 -17.20
N VAL A 165 -14.90 6.05 -18.33
CA VAL A 165 -16.32 5.82 -18.57
C VAL A 165 -16.50 4.41 -19.14
N CYS A 166 -16.71 3.44 -18.24
CA CYS A 166 -17.01 2.07 -18.64
C CYS A 166 -18.47 1.93 -19.10
N ASN A 167 -18.70 1.38 -20.29
CA ASN A 167 -20.05 1.14 -20.83
C ASN A 167 -20.85 0.08 -20.04
N ASN A 168 -20.16 -0.81 -19.32
CA ASN A 168 -20.77 -2.03 -18.77
C ASN A 168 -21.31 -1.86 -17.34
N GLY A 169 -21.37 -0.64 -16.80
CA GLY A 169 -21.86 -0.39 -15.44
C GLY A 169 -21.08 -1.12 -14.34
N SER A 170 -19.87 -1.61 -14.63
CA SER A 170 -19.06 -2.48 -13.76
C SER A 170 -18.56 -1.80 -12.48
N GLY A 171 -18.98 -0.56 -12.21
CA GLY A 171 -18.80 0.09 -10.92
C GLY A 171 -17.39 -0.06 -10.37
N THR A 172 -16.38 0.05 -11.24
CA THR A 172 -14.96 0.14 -10.87
C THR A 172 -14.38 1.30 -11.64
N GLY A 173 -14.45 2.49 -11.04
CA GLY A 173 -13.85 3.70 -11.58
C GLY A 173 -12.35 3.49 -11.71
N ARG A 174 -11.84 3.54 -12.93
CA ARG A 174 -10.40 3.56 -13.19
C ARG A 174 -9.96 5.01 -13.26
N CYS A 175 -8.92 5.34 -12.52
CA CYS A 175 -8.43 6.71 -12.43
C CYS A 175 -7.42 6.97 -13.55
N PHE A 176 -7.47 8.16 -14.13
CA PHE A 176 -6.52 8.67 -15.10
C PHE A 176 -5.98 10.00 -14.59
N THR A 177 -4.68 10.20 -14.74
CA THR A 177 -3.97 11.42 -14.37
C THR A 177 -3.49 12.13 -15.61
N ILE A 178 -3.83 13.41 -15.78
CA ILE A 178 -3.23 14.28 -16.80
C ILE A 178 -1.76 14.49 -16.45
N ILE A 179 -0.88 14.13 -17.38
CA ILE A 179 0.58 14.31 -17.23
C ILE A 179 1.14 15.40 -18.14
N ALA A 180 0.41 15.73 -19.22
CA ALA A 180 0.67 16.83 -20.13
C ALA A 180 -0.65 17.27 -20.80
N THR A 181 -0.64 18.39 -21.52
CA THR A 181 -1.86 18.97 -22.13
C THR A 181 -2.67 18.00 -22.97
N ASN A 182 -2.01 17.09 -23.70
CA ASN A 182 -2.66 16.11 -24.58
C ASN A 182 -2.53 14.65 -24.09
N TYR A 183 -1.95 14.44 -22.91
CA TYR A 183 -1.59 13.10 -22.44
C TYR A 183 -2.10 12.82 -21.02
N ALA A 184 -2.62 11.61 -20.84
CA ALA A 184 -2.94 11.07 -19.54
C ALA A 184 -2.32 9.70 -19.35
N ALA A 185 -2.07 9.33 -18.09
CA ALA A 185 -1.57 8.02 -17.72
C ALA A 185 -2.54 7.33 -16.74
N SER A 186 -2.53 6.01 -16.78
CA SER A 186 -3.19 5.13 -15.82
C SER A 186 -2.35 3.86 -15.65
N PHE A 187 -2.88 2.86 -14.98
CA PHE A 187 -2.21 1.57 -14.76
C PHE A 187 -2.42 0.60 -15.94
N ALA A 188 -1.54 -0.40 -16.12
CA ALA A 188 -1.65 -1.42 -17.18
C ALA A 188 -2.39 -2.69 -16.76
N HIS A 189 -2.37 -3.04 -15.47
CA HIS A 189 -2.97 -4.28 -14.99
C HIS A 189 -4.49 -4.34 -15.17
N GLY A 190 -5.04 -5.54 -14.95
CA GLY A 190 -6.46 -5.80 -15.14
C GLY A 190 -6.82 -5.79 -16.62
N THR A 191 -7.93 -5.15 -16.97
CA THR A 191 -8.42 -5.12 -18.36
C THR A 191 -7.60 -4.23 -19.28
N HIS A 192 -6.73 -3.37 -18.74
CA HIS A 192 -5.84 -2.54 -19.57
C HIS A 192 -4.74 -3.37 -20.25
N ASN A 193 -4.44 -4.58 -19.76
CA ASN A 193 -3.49 -5.51 -20.38
C ASN A 193 -3.99 -6.08 -21.72
N GLU A 194 -5.28 -5.97 -22.01
CA GLU A 194 -5.90 -6.46 -23.25
C GLU A 194 -5.94 -5.37 -24.34
N LEU A 195 -5.52 -4.14 -24.01
CA LEU A 195 -5.51 -3.02 -24.95
C LEU A 195 -4.39 -3.17 -25.97
N ILE A 196 -4.64 -2.67 -27.18
CA ILE A 196 -3.71 -2.70 -28.30
C ILE A 196 -3.31 -1.26 -28.60
N VAL A 197 -2.00 -0.99 -28.54
CA VAL A 197 -1.43 0.31 -28.91
C VAL A 197 -1.86 0.68 -30.33
N ASP A 198 -2.21 1.94 -30.51
CA ASP A 198 -2.70 2.54 -31.75
C ASP A 198 -4.06 2.07 -32.29
N VAL A 199 -4.68 1.07 -31.66
CA VAL A 199 -5.98 0.52 -32.07
C VAL A 199 -7.05 0.79 -31.02
N SER A 200 -6.73 0.54 -29.75
CA SER A 200 -7.69 0.69 -28.67
C SER A 200 -7.94 2.17 -28.35
N THR A 201 -9.22 2.47 -28.11
CA THR A 201 -9.66 3.77 -27.59
C THR A 201 -10.40 3.58 -26.28
N LEU A 202 -10.21 4.50 -25.35
CA LEU A 202 -10.93 4.57 -24.08
C LEU A 202 -11.79 5.83 -24.05
N LYS A 203 -12.77 5.86 -23.15
CA LYS A 203 -13.54 7.07 -22.84
C LYS A 203 -13.19 7.53 -21.45
N ILE A 204 -12.81 8.79 -21.29
CA ILE A 204 -12.51 9.38 -19.97
C ILE A 204 -13.27 10.68 -19.79
N ARG A 205 -13.55 11.07 -18.54
CA ARG A 205 -14.15 12.37 -18.22
C ARG A 205 -13.56 12.95 -16.95
N ARG A 206 -13.60 14.28 -16.82
CA ARG A 206 -13.19 14.99 -15.61
C ARG A 206 -14.07 14.62 -14.42
N VAL A 207 -13.44 14.32 -13.30
CA VAL A 207 -14.16 13.86 -12.10
C VAL A 207 -14.87 15.02 -11.39
N HIS A 208 -14.21 16.18 -11.31
CA HIS A 208 -14.74 17.34 -10.59
C HIS A 208 -15.89 18.08 -11.31
N GLU A 209 -16.17 17.75 -12.57
CA GLU A 209 -17.22 18.36 -13.40
C GLU A 209 -18.31 17.33 -13.79
N ARG A 210 -18.39 16.18 -13.11
CA ARG A 210 -19.06 14.96 -13.58
C ARG A 210 -20.41 15.12 -14.29
N GLU A 211 -21.30 15.97 -13.80
CA GLU A 211 -22.65 16.18 -14.39
C GLU A 211 -22.61 16.90 -15.74
N ASN A 212 -21.60 17.74 -15.98
CA ASN A 212 -21.41 18.54 -17.19
C ASN A 212 -20.10 18.21 -17.93
N ALA A 213 -19.32 17.26 -17.42
CA ALA A 213 -18.00 16.94 -17.95
C ALA A 213 -18.13 16.30 -19.33
N GLU A 214 -17.44 16.89 -20.29
CA GLU A 214 -17.25 16.30 -21.61
C GLU A 214 -16.58 14.92 -21.49
N VAL A 215 -17.20 13.91 -22.11
CA VAL A 215 -16.60 12.59 -22.26
C VAL A 215 -15.71 12.60 -23.49
N ARG A 216 -14.42 12.36 -23.28
CA ARG A 216 -13.42 12.38 -24.34
C ARG A 216 -13.00 10.98 -24.72
N THR A 217 -12.86 10.75 -26.02
CA THR A 217 -12.30 9.51 -26.55
C THR A 217 -10.80 9.68 -26.67
N VAL A 218 -10.04 8.82 -26.00
CA VAL A 218 -8.58 8.86 -25.95
C VAL A 218 -8.01 7.62 -26.62
N LYS A 219 -6.89 7.79 -27.33
CA LYS A 219 -6.20 6.69 -28.03
C LYS A 219 -5.09 6.15 -27.15
N VAL A 220 -4.97 4.82 -27.04
CA VAL A 220 -3.84 4.19 -26.33
C VAL A 220 -2.59 4.31 -27.20
N VAL A 221 -1.56 5.00 -26.70
CA VAL A 221 -0.31 5.26 -27.45
C VAL A 221 0.89 4.52 -26.86
N HIS A 222 0.80 4.05 -25.61
CA HIS A 222 1.85 3.22 -25.01
C HIS A 222 1.27 2.32 -23.91
N ILE A 223 1.85 1.14 -23.74
CA ILE A 223 1.57 0.20 -22.64
C ILE A 223 2.90 -0.35 -22.16
N ASP A 224 3.19 -0.18 -20.88
CA ASP A 224 4.35 -0.78 -20.20
C ASP A 224 3.87 -1.68 -19.07
N PRO A 225 3.73 -3.00 -19.31
CA PRO A 225 3.29 -3.94 -18.28
C PRO A 225 4.38 -4.20 -17.23
N THR A 226 5.65 -3.87 -17.52
CA THR A 226 6.77 -4.08 -16.57
C THR A 226 6.75 -3.05 -15.47
N ARG A 227 6.41 -1.81 -15.82
CA ARG A 227 6.25 -0.70 -14.87
C ARG A 227 4.81 -0.55 -14.40
N ASP A 228 3.87 -1.14 -15.12
CA ASP A 228 2.42 -1.20 -14.88
C ASP A 228 1.65 0.07 -15.27
N PHE A 229 1.97 0.70 -16.41
CA PHE A 229 1.22 1.88 -16.86
C PHE A 229 0.80 1.84 -18.32
N ILE A 230 -0.23 2.63 -18.62
CA ILE A 230 -0.63 2.99 -19.99
C ILE A 230 -0.51 4.49 -20.18
N LEU A 231 -0.23 4.90 -21.41
CA LEU A 231 -0.29 6.28 -21.87
C LEU A 231 -1.38 6.42 -22.91
N VAL A 232 -2.21 7.44 -22.76
CA VAL A 232 -3.27 7.77 -23.70
C VAL A 232 -3.13 9.19 -24.21
N HIS A 233 -3.54 9.42 -25.46
CA HIS A 233 -3.47 10.69 -26.16
C HIS A 233 -4.85 11.20 -26.56
N CYS A 234 -5.08 12.50 -26.43
CA CYS A 234 -6.22 13.23 -26.99
C CYS A 234 -5.89 14.71 -27.09
N ASP A 235 -6.16 15.32 -28.24
CA ASP A 235 -5.89 16.75 -28.42
C ASP A 235 -6.75 17.61 -27.51
N GLY A 236 -6.12 18.62 -26.92
CA GLY A 236 -6.75 19.59 -26.04
C GLY A 236 -7.28 18.97 -24.74
N LEU A 237 -6.78 17.81 -24.32
CA LEU A 237 -7.27 17.06 -23.17
C LEU A 237 -7.36 17.92 -21.89
N SER A 238 -6.37 18.80 -21.70
CA SER A 238 -6.35 19.86 -20.70
C SER A 238 -5.71 21.13 -21.27
N ASP A 239 -6.22 22.30 -20.86
CA ASP A 239 -5.62 23.59 -21.22
C ASP A 239 -4.20 23.73 -20.65
N THR A 240 -3.94 23.07 -19.51
CA THR A 240 -2.64 23.08 -18.83
C THR A 240 -2.31 21.68 -18.29
N GLY A 241 -1.06 21.25 -18.46
CA GLY A 241 -0.51 20.11 -17.73
C GLY A 241 -0.06 20.52 -16.32
N PRO A 242 0.12 19.56 -15.39
CA PRO A 242 0.81 19.84 -14.14
C PRO A 242 2.31 20.09 -14.39
N ASP A 243 2.92 20.91 -13.53
CA ASP A 243 4.37 20.93 -13.39
C ASP A 243 4.84 19.61 -12.80
N HIS A 244 6.06 19.18 -13.11
CA HIS A 244 6.61 17.91 -12.62
C HIS A 244 7.67 18.16 -11.55
N GLY A 245 7.50 17.52 -10.40
CA GLY A 245 8.32 17.78 -9.22
C GLY A 245 9.40 16.70 -9.02
N PRO A 246 10.54 17.05 -8.42
CA PRO A 246 11.53 16.06 -8.02
C PRO A 246 11.06 15.22 -6.84
N ILE A 247 11.62 14.03 -6.70
CA ILE A 247 11.26 13.05 -5.66
C ILE A 247 12.40 12.99 -4.64
N TYR A 248 12.09 13.33 -3.39
CA TYR A 248 13.04 13.21 -2.29
C TYR A 248 12.51 12.30 -1.18
N ASN A 249 13.43 11.74 -0.40
CA ASN A 249 13.07 11.06 0.84
C ASN A 249 12.31 12.04 1.74
N SER A 250 11.27 11.53 2.41
CA SER A 250 10.45 12.30 3.34
C SER A 250 9.66 13.46 2.72
N THR A 251 9.63 13.57 1.39
CA THR A 251 8.71 14.51 0.72
C THR A 251 7.28 14.15 1.07
N GLU A 252 6.55 15.08 1.68
CA GLU A 252 5.12 14.95 1.89
C GLU A 252 4.38 15.04 0.56
N TYR A 253 3.45 14.13 0.35
CA TYR A 253 2.66 14.07 -0.86
C TYR A 253 1.17 13.92 -0.57
N LEU A 254 0.37 14.27 -1.57
CA LEU A 254 -1.06 14.05 -1.67
C LEU A 254 -1.33 13.05 -2.79
N LEU A 255 -1.86 11.89 -2.44
CA LEU A 255 -2.47 10.96 -3.38
C LEU A 255 -3.91 11.40 -3.63
N VAL A 256 -4.27 11.57 -4.90
CA VAL A 256 -5.63 11.83 -5.35
C VAL A 256 -6.14 10.69 -6.22
N GLY A 257 -7.15 9.98 -5.74
CA GLY A 257 -7.72 8.79 -6.39
C GLY A 257 -9.24 8.85 -6.50
N LEU A 258 -9.85 7.70 -6.81
CA LEU A 258 -11.30 7.55 -6.97
C LEU A 258 -11.87 6.49 -6.01
N SER A 259 -11.19 6.25 -4.90
CA SER A 259 -11.49 5.12 -4.03
C SER A 259 -12.60 5.41 -3.02
N ASN A 260 -13.82 5.73 -3.47
CA ASN A 260 -14.97 5.74 -2.58
C ASN A 260 -16.16 5.03 -3.22
N ARG A 261 -16.60 3.94 -2.57
CA ARG A 261 -17.65 3.02 -3.03
C ARG A 261 -19.01 3.31 -2.39
N SER A 262 -19.32 4.55 -2.01
CA SER A 262 -20.71 4.89 -1.73
C SER A 262 -21.51 4.86 -3.05
N SER A 263 -22.23 3.76 -3.23
CA SER A 263 -23.20 3.46 -4.29
C SER A 263 -23.52 4.63 -5.23
N ARG A 264 -23.00 4.53 -6.47
CA ARG A 264 -23.32 5.34 -7.67
C ARG A 264 -22.46 6.57 -7.96
N SER A 265 -21.60 7.03 -7.05
CA SER A 265 -20.67 8.13 -7.36
C SER A 265 -19.30 7.90 -6.74
N TYR A 266 -18.27 7.87 -7.59
CA TYR A 266 -16.89 8.01 -7.14
C TYR A 266 -16.64 9.44 -6.73
N ASN A 267 -16.42 9.65 -5.44
CA ASN A 267 -15.87 10.89 -4.93
C ASN A 267 -14.34 10.82 -5.02
N LEU A 268 -13.72 11.97 -5.28
CA LEU A 268 -12.27 12.09 -5.20
C LEU A 268 -11.82 11.75 -3.79
N THR A 269 -10.93 10.78 -3.68
CA THR A 269 -10.26 10.44 -2.43
C THR A 269 -8.93 11.16 -2.36
N HIS A 270 -8.58 11.56 -1.15
CA HIS A 270 -7.37 12.29 -0.86
C HIS A 270 -6.69 11.60 0.31
N PHE A 271 -5.43 11.28 0.14
CA PHE A 271 -4.62 10.72 1.20
C PHE A 271 -3.30 11.46 1.26
N VAL A 272 -2.87 11.81 2.46
CA VAL A 272 -1.56 12.41 2.69
C VAL A 272 -0.59 11.31 3.11
N GLY A 273 0.64 11.41 2.63
CA GLY A 273 1.71 10.50 3.00
C GLY A 273 3.07 11.15 2.84
N VAL A 274 4.13 10.37 3.07
CA VAL A 274 5.51 10.76 2.84
C VAL A 274 6.21 9.71 1.99
N ILE A 275 7.09 10.16 1.09
CA ILE A 275 7.94 9.27 0.29
C ILE A 275 8.92 8.59 1.24
N GLN A 276 8.90 7.26 1.29
CA GLN A 276 9.80 6.48 2.16
C GLN A 276 11.20 6.37 1.59
N SER A 277 11.33 6.36 0.25
CA SER A 277 12.60 6.23 -0.45
C SER A 277 12.50 6.86 -1.84
N SER A 278 13.44 7.75 -2.18
CA SER A 278 13.66 8.30 -3.51
C SER A 278 14.42 7.32 -4.41
N LYS A 279 15.02 6.28 -3.84
CA LYS A 279 15.60 5.18 -4.60
C LYS A 279 14.48 4.34 -5.20
N MET A 280 14.41 4.33 -6.52
CA MET A 280 13.47 3.51 -7.27
C MET A 280 13.82 2.02 -7.16
N ASN A 281 12.80 1.17 -7.19
CA ASN A 281 12.97 -0.27 -7.34
C ASN A 281 13.35 -0.63 -8.80
N LYS A 282 13.53 -1.92 -9.09
CA LYS A 282 13.86 -2.41 -10.45
C LYS A 282 12.81 -2.09 -11.52
N HIS A 283 11.61 -1.67 -11.12
CA HIS A 283 10.49 -1.26 -11.98
C HIS A 283 10.36 0.27 -12.09
N GLY A 284 11.29 1.05 -11.53
CA GLY A 284 11.18 2.52 -11.54
C GLY A 284 10.15 3.08 -10.56
N GLN A 285 9.70 2.30 -9.57
CA GLN A 285 8.67 2.71 -8.62
C GLN A 285 9.30 3.15 -7.29
N VAL A 286 8.61 4.04 -6.57
CA VAL A 286 8.95 4.40 -5.19
C VAL A 286 7.79 4.07 -4.26
N ILE A 287 8.08 4.05 -2.97
CA ILE A 287 7.11 3.65 -1.93
C ILE A 287 6.74 4.87 -1.10
N GLY A 288 5.44 5.06 -0.90
CA GLY A 288 4.90 6.06 0.02
C GLY A 288 4.26 5.41 1.24
N THR A 289 4.01 6.19 2.29
CA THR A 289 3.43 5.69 3.55
C THR A 289 1.91 5.49 3.52
N THR A 290 1.22 6.13 2.57
CA THR A 290 -0.24 6.02 2.42
C THR A 290 -0.64 4.59 2.07
N GLN A 291 -1.84 4.17 2.43
CA GLN A 291 -2.46 2.95 1.90
C GLN A 291 -3.27 3.26 0.65
N THR A 292 -3.11 2.47 -0.41
CA THR A 292 -4.00 2.53 -1.58
C THR A 292 -5.11 1.52 -1.42
N ILE A 293 -6.30 1.87 -1.88
CA ILE A 293 -7.44 0.95 -2.00
C ILE A 293 -7.92 0.90 -3.46
N ASN A 294 -8.80 -0.06 -3.75
CA ASN A 294 -9.32 -0.25 -5.11
C ASN A 294 -10.00 1.04 -5.62
N GLY A 295 -9.53 1.55 -6.75
CA GLY A 295 -9.95 2.83 -7.34
C GLY A 295 -8.89 3.93 -7.28
N ASP A 296 -7.84 3.76 -6.49
CA ASP A 296 -6.72 4.71 -6.45
C ASP A 296 -5.71 4.50 -7.58
N SER A 297 -5.61 3.28 -8.14
CA SER A 297 -4.71 3.00 -9.25
C SER A 297 -4.97 3.94 -10.43
N GLY A 298 -3.90 4.55 -10.95
CA GLY A 298 -3.91 5.60 -11.96
C GLY A 298 -4.16 7.01 -11.41
N GLY A 299 -4.43 7.14 -10.11
CA GLY A 299 -4.54 8.41 -9.40
C GLY A 299 -3.21 9.14 -9.27
N ALA A 300 -3.26 10.45 -9.09
CA ALA A 300 -2.08 11.29 -9.13
C ALA A 300 -1.43 11.42 -7.75
N VAL A 301 -0.12 11.62 -7.73
CA VAL A 301 0.65 11.93 -6.52
C VAL A 301 1.30 13.29 -6.69
N PHE A 302 0.97 14.25 -5.82
CA PHE A 302 1.48 15.62 -5.88
C PHE A 302 2.27 15.98 -4.63
N ASN A 303 3.26 16.87 -4.71
CA ASN A 303 3.86 17.54 -3.54
C ASN A 303 3.09 18.83 -3.17
N LYS A 304 3.42 19.44 -2.04
CA LYS A 304 2.75 20.66 -1.52
C LYS A 304 2.73 21.83 -2.50
N GLU A 305 3.69 21.86 -3.42
CA GLU A 305 3.83 22.85 -4.47
C GLU A 305 2.86 22.61 -5.65
N CYS A 306 2.08 21.53 -5.61
CA CYS A 306 1.18 21.03 -6.66
C CYS A 306 1.89 20.48 -7.89
N GLU A 307 3.15 20.07 -7.74
CA GLU A 307 3.91 19.42 -8.80
C GLU A 307 3.61 17.92 -8.79
N LEU A 308 3.38 17.35 -9.96
CA LEU A 308 3.14 15.93 -10.16
C LEU A 308 4.43 15.17 -9.90
N LEU A 309 4.40 14.28 -8.93
CA LEU A 309 5.47 13.35 -8.64
C LEU A 309 5.28 12.05 -9.43
N GLY A 310 4.04 11.58 -9.59
CA GLY A 310 3.79 10.30 -10.22
C GLY A 310 2.32 9.88 -10.25
N ILE A 311 2.09 8.62 -10.64
CA ILE A 311 0.79 7.97 -10.58
C ILE A 311 0.80 6.77 -9.63
N ALA A 312 -0.30 6.57 -8.93
CA ALA A 312 -0.49 5.45 -8.02
C ALA A 312 -0.69 4.15 -8.75
N ILE A 313 -0.02 3.12 -8.25
CA ILE A 313 -0.18 1.76 -8.72
C ILE A 313 -0.34 0.88 -7.51
N GLY A 314 -1.58 0.43 -7.26
CA GLY A 314 -1.82 -0.56 -6.23
C GLY A 314 -1.02 -1.82 -6.54
N VAL A 315 0.05 -2.08 -5.79
CA VAL A 315 0.82 -3.30 -5.97
C VAL A 315 0.17 -4.39 -5.14
N GLN A 316 -0.51 -5.33 -5.78
CA GLN A 316 -0.73 -6.64 -5.16
C GLN A 316 0.61 -7.36 -5.11
N ASN A 317 1.11 -7.63 -3.90
CA ASN A 317 2.19 -8.57 -3.64
C ASN A 317 3.60 -8.14 -4.10
N LEU A 318 4.09 -6.96 -3.67
CA LEU A 318 5.51 -6.92 -3.37
C LEU A 318 5.70 -7.86 -2.18
N PRO A 319 6.46 -8.96 -2.29
CA PRO A 319 6.91 -9.65 -1.10
C PRO A 319 7.85 -8.65 -0.43
N LEU A 320 7.31 -7.86 0.50
CA LEU A 320 8.09 -7.51 1.67
C LEU A 320 8.69 -8.84 2.11
N LYS A 321 10.02 -8.98 2.03
CA LYS A 321 10.73 -10.18 2.51
C LYS A 321 10.49 -10.28 4.02
N THR A 322 9.29 -10.67 4.40
CA THR A 322 8.97 -11.23 5.69
C THR A 322 9.12 -12.72 5.51
N SER A 323 9.91 -13.33 6.38
CA SER A 323 10.26 -14.74 6.32
C SER A 323 9.01 -15.64 6.29
N GLY A 324 8.60 -16.09 5.11
CA GLY A 324 7.98 -17.40 4.90
C GLY A 324 6.52 -17.61 5.33
N ARG A 325 5.61 -16.65 5.17
CA ARG A 325 4.16 -16.94 5.23
C ARG A 325 3.41 -16.36 4.03
N SER A 326 2.74 -17.26 3.31
CA SER A 326 1.74 -16.92 2.29
C SER A 326 0.46 -16.50 2.99
N PHE A 327 -0.01 -15.27 2.73
CA PHE A 327 -1.32 -14.80 3.19
C PHE A 327 -2.34 -14.98 2.06
N SER A 328 -3.23 -15.96 2.19
CA SER A 328 -4.33 -16.15 1.24
C SER A 328 -5.59 -15.33 1.57
N ASP A 329 -5.64 -14.62 2.71
CA ASP A 329 -6.85 -13.91 3.16
C ASP A 329 -6.63 -12.48 3.73
N ALA A 330 -5.42 -11.93 3.64
CA ALA A 330 -5.17 -10.52 3.99
C ALA A 330 -5.57 -9.57 2.84
N SER A 331 -6.84 -9.63 2.43
CA SER A 331 -7.40 -8.72 1.44
C SER A 331 -7.93 -7.47 2.15
N LYS A 332 -7.30 -6.32 1.91
CA LYS A 332 -7.96 -5.02 1.63
C LYS A 332 -7.04 -3.80 1.74
N HIS A 333 -5.90 -3.90 2.42
CA HIS A 333 -5.02 -2.74 2.62
C HIS A 333 -3.56 -3.11 2.32
N VAL A 334 -2.98 -2.45 1.34
CA VAL A 334 -1.59 -2.64 0.92
C VAL A 334 -0.91 -1.27 0.98
N PRO A 335 0.36 -1.18 1.46
CA PRO A 335 1.14 0.04 1.34
C PRO A 335 1.11 0.52 -0.11
N ALA A 336 0.84 1.80 -0.29
CA ALA A 336 0.75 2.37 -1.61
C ALA A 336 2.12 2.40 -2.25
N THR A 337 2.23 1.72 -3.38
CA THR A 337 3.33 1.91 -4.29
C THR A 337 2.85 2.87 -5.37
N PHE A 338 3.75 3.72 -5.85
CA PHE A 338 3.43 4.66 -6.91
C PHE A 338 4.54 4.55 -7.95
N ILE A 339 4.19 4.57 -9.24
CA ILE A 339 5.20 4.93 -10.24
C ILE A 339 5.44 6.40 -10.03
N VAL A 340 6.67 6.74 -9.73
CA VAL A 340 7.04 8.12 -9.54
C VAL A 340 8.08 8.44 -10.59
N ASN A 341 7.85 9.59 -11.21
CA ASN A 341 8.61 10.26 -12.25
C ASN A 341 8.05 10.18 -13.68
N ALA A 342 7.63 11.34 -14.19
CA ALA A 342 7.25 11.54 -15.58
C ALA A 342 8.41 11.53 -16.58
N TYR A 343 9.66 11.58 -16.10
CA TYR A 343 10.83 11.30 -16.92
C TYR A 343 10.82 9.88 -17.54
N TYR A 344 9.93 8.99 -17.10
CA TYR A 344 9.68 7.70 -17.75
C TYR A 344 8.45 7.66 -18.66
N PHE A 345 7.50 8.59 -18.51
CA PHE A 345 6.44 8.80 -19.52
C PHE A 345 6.98 9.54 -20.75
N TYR A 346 8.05 10.30 -20.54
CA TYR A 346 8.88 10.92 -21.55
C TYR A 346 10.25 10.22 -21.60
N PRO A 347 10.47 9.13 -22.37
CA PRO A 347 11.67 9.22 -23.20
C PRO A 347 11.56 10.56 -23.95
N PRO A 348 12.65 11.30 -24.23
CA PRO A 348 12.52 12.55 -24.95
C PRO A 348 11.64 12.26 -26.17
N MET A 349 10.45 12.86 -26.24
CA MET A 349 9.46 12.54 -27.28
C MET A 349 10.09 12.75 -28.65
N GLU A 350 11.12 13.60 -28.74
CA GLU A 350 12.02 13.71 -29.88
C GLU A 350 12.66 12.38 -30.32
N ALA A 351 13.04 11.47 -29.43
CA ALA A 351 13.59 10.15 -29.78
C ALA A 351 12.49 9.18 -30.28
N TYR A 352 11.28 9.26 -29.73
CA TYR A 352 10.16 8.44 -30.18
C TYR A 352 9.58 8.96 -31.52
N GLU A 353 9.39 10.27 -31.66
CA GLU A 353 9.00 10.95 -32.90
C GLU A 353 10.07 10.76 -33.99
N LYS A 354 11.38 10.82 -33.67
CA LYS A 354 12.45 10.47 -34.62
C LYS A 354 12.46 8.99 -35.00
N SER A 355 12.11 8.08 -34.07
CA SER A 355 12.04 6.64 -34.38
C SER A 355 10.83 6.24 -35.24
N LEU A 356 9.81 7.10 -35.31
CA LEU A 356 8.62 6.92 -36.14
C LEU A 356 8.72 7.61 -37.51
N ALA A 357 9.74 8.44 -37.74
CA ALA A 357 10.03 9.00 -39.05
C ALA A 357 10.50 7.87 -39.99
N PRO A 358 9.83 7.62 -41.14
CA PRO A 358 10.13 6.47 -42.00
C PRO A 358 11.54 6.43 -42.61
N GLU A 359 12.33 7.51 -42.51
CA GLU A 359 13.52 7.71 -43.35
C GLU A 359 14.86 7.44 -42.66
N GLU A 360 14.93 7.21 -41.34
CA GLU A 360 16.21 6.95 -40.66
C GLU A 360 16.15 5.70 -39.77
N ARG A 361 16.31 4.52 -40.39
CA ARG A 361 16.78 3.33 -39.66
C ARG A 361 18.22 3.56 -39.22
N MET A 362 18.42 3.92 -37.96
CA MET A 362 19.73 3.83 -37.32
C MET A 362 20.28 2.40 -37.48
N LYS A 363 21.51 2.30 -37.98
CA LYS A 363 22.24 1.03 -38.04
C LYS A 363 22.63 0.62 -36.62
N GLU A 364 22.66 -0.67 -36.38
CA GLU A 364 22.88 -1.33 -35.07
C GLU A 364 24.26 -1.05 -34.42
N GLU A 365 25.09 -0.19 -35.02
CA GLU A 365 26.48 0.07 -34.63
C GLU A 365 26.66 1.34 -33.77
N ASP A 366 25.63 2.17 -33.57
CA ASP A 366 25.75 3.49 -32.90
C ASP A 366 25.24 3.54 -31.45
N ILE A 367 25.14 2.42 -30.75
CA ILE A 367 24.73 2.41 -29.32
C ILE A 367 25.98 2.62 -28.43
N PRO A 368 26.13 3.75 -27.71
CA PRO A 368 27.24 3.91 -26.78
C PRO A 368 27.03 2.98 -25.57
N VAL A 369 28.01 2.09 -25.36
CA VAL A 369 28.12 1.25 -24.17
C VAL A 369 28.49 2.14 -22.99
N PHE A 370 27.57 2.33 -22.05
CA PHE A 370 27.90 2.87 -20.73
C PHE A 370 28.41 1.74 -19.84
N VAL A 371 29.70 1.82 -19.52
CA VAL A 371 30.45 1.01 -18.54
C VAL A 371 30.19 1.62 -17.14
N PRO A 372 30.08 0.80 -16.07
CA PRO A 372 29.08 0.95 -14.99
C PRO A 372 29.25 2.12 -14.03
#